data_AF-A0AAE7L4P0-F1
#
_entry.id   AF-A0AAE7L4P0-F1
#
_cell.length_a   1.000
_cell.length_b   1.000
_cell.length_c   1.000
_cell.angle_alpha   90.00
_cell.angle_beta   90.00
_cell.angle_gamma   90.00
#
_symmetry.space_group_name_H-M   'P 1'
#
loop_
_entity.id
_entity.type
_entity.pdbx_description
1 polymer ?
#
loop_
_entity_poly.entity_id
_entity_poly.type
_entity_poly.pdbx_seq_one_letter_code
_entity_poly.pdbx_strand_id
1 'polypeptide(L)'
;MSLKPGEMNCRIAISYVQSGRGPLGEPLPETLVEAGKAWAKTELVSGRKVRTQDQEQVVETRLFTVYPGVLVDLDWKITTKELVYTVRNIDRKTDRIIITGEADGRHDRAGN
;
A
#
# COMPACT_ATOMS: atom_id res chain seq x y z
N MET A 1 -22.50 4.54 -6.93
CA MET A 1 -22.95 3.26 -6.29
C MET A 1 -22.37 3.19 -4.89
N SER A 2 -22.83 2.31 -4.00
CA SER A 2 -22.27 2.09 -2.65
C SER A 2 -21.35 0.87 -2.63
N LEU A 3 -20.29 0.86 -1.80
CA LEU A 3 -19.41 -0.30 -1.63
C LEU A 3 -20.12 -1.40 -0.82
N LYS A 4 -20.25 -2.61 -1.38
CA LYS A 4 -20.98 -3.72 -0.73
C LYS A 4 -20.02 -4.64 0.07
N PRO A 5 -20.44 -5.17 1.23
CA PRO A 5 -19.57 -6.04 2.05
C PRO A 5 -19.08 -7.28 1.30
N GLY A 6 -19.92 -7.87 0.45
CA GLY A 6 -19.59 -9.07 -0.34
C GLY A 6 -18.54 -8.85 -1.43
N GLU A 7 -18.15 -7.61 -1.71
CA GLU A 7 -17.09 -7.29 -2.67
C GLU A 7 -15.69 -7.28 -2.05
N MET A 8 -15.59 -7.37 -0.72
CA MET A 8 -14.32 -7.38 0.00
C MET A 8 -13.62 -8.73 -0.18
N ASN A 9 -12.43 -8.72 -0.79
CA ASN A 9 -11.72 -9.93 -1.19
C ASN A 9 -10.29 -10.02 -0.62
N CYS A 10 -9.80 -8.99 0.07
CA CYS A 10 -8.44 -8.94 0.58
C CYS A 10 -8.39 -8.34 1.98
N ARG A 11 -7.58 -8.93 2.87
CA ARG A 11 -7.22 -8.33 4.15
C ARG A 11 -5.92 -7.55 3.96
N ILE A 12 -5.93 -6.28 4.34
CA ILE A 12 -4.77 -5.40 4.26
C ILE A 12 -4.36 -4.88 5.64
N ALA A 13 -3.05 -4.70 5.83
CA ALA A 13 -2.49 -3.89 6.90
C ALA A 13 -1.97 -2.58 6.30
N ILE A 14 -2.17 -1.48 7.01
CA ILE A 14 -1.76 -0.14 6.61
C ILE A 14 -0.73 0.33 7.61
N SER A 15 0.40 0.80 7.11
CA SER A 15 1.52 1.23 7.95
C SER A 15 2.24 2.42 7.34
N TYR A 16 2.95 3.17 8.17
CA TYR A 16 3.78 4.29 7.72
C TYR A 16 5.18 4.15 8.27
N VAL A 17 6.14 4.75 7.57
CA VAL A 17 7.52 4.81 8.05
C VAL A 17 7.63 5.99 9.01
N GLN A 18 7.98 5.70 10.26
CA GLN A 18 8.32 6.71 11.24
C GLN A 18 9.84 6.87 11.28
N SER A 19 10.29 8.08 10.98
CA SER A 19 11.67 8.51 11.25
C SER A 19 11.70 9.33 12.53
N GLY A 20 12.86 9.32 13.19
CA GLY A 20 13.05 10.03 14.45
C GLY A 20 14.50 10.42 14.65
N ARG A 21 14.73 11.31 15.63
CA ARG A 21 16.07 11.64 16.10
C ARG A 21 16.21 11.25 17.57
N GLY A 22 17.38 10.74 17.92
CA GLY A 22 17.71 10.41 19.30
C GLY A 22 17.99 11.65 20.14
N PRO A 23 18.24 11.48 21.46
CA PRO A 23 18.46 12.59 22.39
C PRO A 23 19.61 13.51 22.02
N LEU A 24 20.58 13.06 21.22
CA LEU A 24 21.73 13.83 20.77
C LEU A 24 21.60 14.30 19.31
N GLY A 25 20.41 14.15 18.71
CA GLY A 25 20.11 14.57 17.34
C GLY A 25 20.52 13.55 16.27
N GLU A 26 21.03 12.39 16.65
CA GLU A 26 21.38 11.28 15.76
C GLU A 26 20.12 10.72 15.06
N PRO A 27 20.18 10.35 13.76
CA PRO A 27 19.05 9.71 13.12
C PRO A 27 18.81 8.32 13.72
N LEU A 28 17.58 8.04 14.14
CA LEU A 28 17.19 6.70 14.56
C LEU A 28 16.84 5.84 13.33
N PRO A 29 16.99 4.51 13.42
CA PRO A 29 16.51 3.62 12.37
C PRO A 29 15.03 3.87 12.08
N GLU A 30 14.69 3.92 10.81
CA GLU A 30 13.30 4.01 10.39
C GLU A 30 12.52 2.77 10.85
N THR A 31 11.36 3.01 11.46
CA THR A 31 10.48 1.94 11.92
C THR A 31 9.16 1.98 11.18
N LEU A 32 8.71 0.83 10.71
CA LEU A 32 7.39 0.69 10.12
C LEU A 32 6.34 0.57 11.24
N VAL A 33 5.46 1.55 11.33
CA VAL A 33 4.40 1.62 12.35
C VAL A 33 3.07 1.23 11.73
N GLU A 34 2.40 0.22 12.27
CA GLU A 34 1.08 -0.19 11.83
C GLU A 34 0.02 0.82 12.29
N ALA A 35 -0.68 1.44 11.33
CA ALA A 35 -1.78 2.37 11.57
C ALA A 35 -3.14 1.68 11.68
N GLY A 36 -3.30 0.50 11.06
CA GLY A 36 -4.51 -0.30 11.19
C GLY A 36 -4.64 -1.41 10.16
N LYS A 37 -5.77 -2.13 10.22
CA LYS A 37 -6.10 -3.23 9.30
C LYS A 37 -7.51 -3.08 8.75
N ALA A 38 -7.67 -3.31 7.46
CA ALA A 38 -8.95 -3.18 6.77
C ALA A 38 -9.24 -4.38 5.87
N TRP A 39 -10.52 -4.63 5.62
CA TRP A 39 -10.94 -5.42 4.46
C TRP A 39 -11.04 -4.48 3.27
N ALA A 40 -10.54 -4.93 2.12
CA ALA A 40 -10.52 -4.18 0.88
C ALA A 40 -11.07 -5.03 -0.26
N LYS A 41 -11.77 -4.37 -1.20
CA LYS A 41 -11.94 -4.88 -2.56
C LYS A 41 -10.68 -4.52 -3.33
N THR A 42 -10.05 -5.52 -3.95
CA THR A 42 -8.82 -5.34 -4.72
C THR A 42 -9.02 -5.57 -6.20
N GLU A 43 -8.42 -4.70 -7.01
CA GLU A 43 -8.52 -4.72 -8.47
C GLU A 43 -7.15 -4.39 -9.08
N LEU A 44 -6.63 -5.27 -9.93
CA LEU A 44 -5.39 -5.04 -10.65
C LEU A 44 -5.64 -4.02 -11.77
N VAL A 45 -4.87 -2.92 -11.79
CA VAL A 45 -4.96 -1.90 -12.86
C VAL A 45 -4.00 -2.22 -13.98
N SER A 46 -2.76 -2.59 -13.64
CA SER A 46 -1.74 -3.01 -14.60
C SER A 46 -0.70 -3.92 -13.97
N GLY A 47 -0.44 -5.07 -14.60
CA GLY A 47 0.49 -6.09 -14.09
C GLY A 47 1.65 -6.44 -15.05
N ARG A 48 1.99 -5.59 -16.03
CA ARG A 48 2.93 -5.98 -17.09
C ARG A 48 4.39 -5.76 -16.66
N LYS A 49 5.00 -6.77 -16.03
CA LYS A 49 6.45 -6.85 -15.78
C LYS A 49 7.20 -7.04 -17.11
N VAL A 50 7.47 -5.96 -17.85
CA VAL A 50 8.34 -6.01 -19.04
C VAL A 50 9.78 -5.81 -18.59
N ARG A 51 10.63 -6.83 -18.77
CA ARG A 51 12.07 -6.72 -18.55
C ARG A 51 12.70 -6.14 -19.82
N THR A 52 12.90 -4.83 -19.86
CA THR A 52 13.72 -4.18 -20.88
C THR A 52 14.85 -3.43 -20.19
N GLN A 53 16.08 -3.65 -20.67
CA GLN A 53 17.35 -3.26 -20.01
C GLN A 53 17.52 -1.74 -19.79
N ASP A 54 16.65 -0.91 -20.38
CA ASP A 54 16.77 0.56 -20.44
C ASP A 54 15.48 1.34 -20.07
N GLN A 55 14.44 0.70 -19.53
CA GLN A 55 13.22 1.40 -19.14
C GLN A 55 12.86 1.20 -17.67
N GLU A 56 12.30 2.25 -17.06
CA GLU A 56 11.79 2.25 -15.69
C GLU A 56 10.95 1.00 -15.41
N GLN A 57 11.25 0.33 -14.30
CA GLN A 57 10.59 -0.88 -13.86
C GLN A 57 9.07 -0.66 -13.80
N VAL A 58 8.30 -1.40 -14.60
CA VAL A 58 6.84 -1.37 -14.49
C VAL A 58 6.46 -2.00 -13.16
N VAL A 59 6.01 -1.15 -12.24
CA VAL A 59 5.54 -1.54 -10.91
C VAL A 59 4.07 -1.99 -11.02
N GLU A 60 3.75 -3.18 -10.50
CA GLU A 60 2.34 -3.63 -10.43
C GLU A 60 1.50 -2.55 -9.74
N THR A 61 0.46 -2.07 -10.42
CA THR A 61 -0.44 -1.05 -9.88
C THR A 61 -1.79 -1.68 -9.56
N ARG A 62 -2.26 -1.49 -8.34
CA ARG A 62 -3.47 -2.11 -7.80
C ARG A 62 -4.33 -1.08 -7.07
N LEU A 63 -5.65 -1.20 -7.21
CA LEU A 63 -6.61 -0.45 -6.42
C LEU A 63 -7.01 -1.25 -5.18
N PHE A 64 -7.08 -0.55 -4.05
CA PHE A 64 -7.64 -1.03 -2.80
C PHE A 64 -8.81 -0.13 -2.43
N THR A 65 -10.03 -0.64 -2.59
CA THR A 65 -11.23 0.09 -2.18
C THR A 65 -11.66 -0.37 -0.79
N VAL A 66 -11.69 0.56 0.16
CA VAL A 66 -12.05 0.31 1.56
C VAL A 66 -13.23 1.17 1.99
N TYR A 67 -13.85 0.83 3.13
CA TYR A 67 -14.86 1.68 3.75
C TYR A 67 -14.27 3.00 4.29
N PRO A 68 -15.09 4.06 4.43
CA PRO A 68 -14.68 5.30 5.09
C PRO A 68 -14.17 5.07 6.51
N GLY A 69 -13.32 5.98 7.00
CA GLY A 69 -12.76 5.94 8.36
C GLY A 69 -11.43 5.19 8.50
N VAL A 70 -10.96 4.55 7.42
CA VAL A 70 -9.61 3.99 7.37
C VAL A 70 -8.58 5.12 7.30
N LEU A 71 -7.59 5.09 8.20
CA LEU A 71 -6.44 5.98 8.15
C LEU A 71 -5.47 5.51 7.07
N VAL A 72 -5.15 6.41 6.15
CA VAL A 72 -4.20 6.19 5.05
C VAL A 72 -3.71 7.53 4.54
N ASP A 73 -2.43 7.61 4.17
CA ASP A 73 -1.84 8.76 3.51
C ASP A 73 -0.89 8.34 2.37
N LEU A 74 -0.46 9.31 1.56
CA LEU A 74 0.53 9.09 0.51
C LEU A 74 1.84 8.54 1.09
N ASP A 75 2.52 7.72 0.30
CA ASP A 75 3.77 7.03 0.64
C ASP A 75 3.69 6.04 1.82
N TRP A 76 2.52 5.89 2.44
CA TRP A 76 2.26 4.80 3.38
C TRP A 76 2.29 3.45 2.66
N LYS A 77 2.42 2.38 3.43
CA LYS A 77 2.50 1.00 2.94
C LYS A 77 1.18 0.27 3.14
N ILE A 78 0.72 -0.38 2.08
CA ILE A 78 -0.33 -1.39 2.13
C ILE A 78 0.34 -2.75 2.04
N THR A 79 0.24 -3.54 3.10
CA THR A 79 0.72 -4.91 3.13
C THR A 79 -0.46 -5.86 2.91
N THR A 80 -0.35 -6.66 1.86
CA THR A 80 -1.24 -7.80 1.60
C THR A 80 -0.53 -9.10 2.02
N LYS A 81 -1.17 -10.25 1.82
CA LYS A 81 -0.52 -11.55 2.00
C LYS A 81 0.65 -11.78 1.02
N GLU A 82 0.59 -11.17 -0.16
CA GLU A 82 1.49 -11.49 -1.28
C GLU A 82 2.55 -10.42 -1.48
N LEU A 83 2.14 -9.16 -1.46
CA LEU A 83 2.98 -8.01 -1.81
C LEU A 83 2.75 -6.84 -0.85
N VAL A 84 3.77 -5.98 -0.81
CA VAL A 84 3.70 -4.65 -0.19
C VAL A 84 3.57 -3.62 -1.30
N TYR A 85 2.73 -2.61 -1.08
CA TYR A 85 2.48 -1.53 -2.03
C TYR A 85 2.74 -0.19 -1.35
N THR A 86 3.37 0.74 -2.07
CA THR A 86 3.40 2.15 -1.70
C THR A 86 2.13 2.84 -2.17
N VAL A 87 1.48 3.61 -1.29
CA VAL A 87 0.31 4.40 -1.63
C VAL A 87 0.70 5.59 -2.50
N ARG A 88 0.12 5.70 -3.69
CA ARG A 88 0.40 6.77 -4.67
C ARG A 88 -0.74 7.71 -4.93
N ASN A 89 -1.96 7.25 -4.71
CA ASN A 89 -3.14 8.11 -4.81
C ASN A 89 -4.21 7.66 -3.82
N ILE A 90 -4.98 8.62 -3.34
CA ILE A 90 -6.10 8.39 -2.43
C ILE A 90 -7.29 9.24 -2.91
N ASP A 91 -8.31 8.57 -3.43
CA ASP A 91 -9.59 9.20 -3.76
C ASP A 91 -10.61 8.90 -2.66
N ARG A 92 -10.95 9.93 -1.87
CA ARG A 92 -11.92 9.83 -0.78
C ARG A 92 -13.30 10.21 -1.30
N LYS A 93 -14.25 9.28 -1.21
CA LYS A 93 -15.68 9.51 -1.48
C LYS A 93 -16.46 9.39 -0.18
N THR A 94 -17.73 9.78 -0.22
CA THR A 94 -18.63 9.68 0.95
C THR A 94 -18.79 8.25 1.46
N ASP A 95 -18.81 7.26 0.57
CA ASP A 95 -19.14 5.86 0.86
C ASP A 95 -17.93 4.92 0.82
N ARG A 96 -16.76 5.40 0.40
CA ARG A 96 -15.55 4.57 0.21
C ARG A 96 -14.29 5.42 0.11
N ILE A 97 -13.15 4.77 0.28
CA ILE A 97 -11.83 5.32 -0.09
C ILE A 97 -11.24 4.38 -1.14
N ILE A 98 -10.78 4.93 -2.26
CA ILE A 98 -10.08 4.19 -3.32
C ILE A 98 -8.60 4.56 -3.22
N ILE A 99 -7.76 3.57 -2.94
CA ILE A 99 -6.33 3.76 -2.77
C ILE A 99 -5.63 3.13 -3.97
N THR A 100 -4.80 3.89 -4.67
CA THR A 100 -3.90 3.35 -5.70
C THR A 100 -2.57 3.00 -5.04
N GLY A 101 -2.21 1.72 -5.09
CA GLY A 101 -0.94 1.21 -4.60
C GLY A 101 -0.06 0.72 -5.74
N GLU A 102 1.23 1.03 -5.65
CA GLU A 102 2.29 0.54 -6.52
C GLU A 102 3.13 -0.49 -5.76
N ALA A 103 3.29 -1.69 -6.31
CA ALA A 103 4.02 -2.78 -5.67
C ALA A 103 5.51 -2.44 -5.46
N ASP A 104 6.00 -2.66 -4.25
CA ASP A 104 7.41 -2.44 -3.94
C ASP A 104 8.26 -3.55 -4.61
N GLY A 105 8.96 -3.22 -5.69
CA GLY A 105 9.76 -4.16 -6.48
C GLY A 105 10.97 -4.79 -5.76
N ARG A 106 11.19 -4.46 -4.48
CA ARG A 106 12.33 -4.92 -3.67
C ARG A 106 12.03 -6.14 -2.79
N HIS A 107 10.78 -6.59 -2.69
CA HIS A 107 10.41 -7.69 -1.79
C HIS A 107 10.47 -9.10 -2.42
N ASP A 108 11.06 -9.25 -3.61
CA ASP A 108 11.41 -10.56 -4.20
C ASP A 108 12.74 -11.13 -3.62
N ARG A 109 13.23 -10.66 -2.44
CA ARG A 109 14.50 -11.16 -1.87
C ARG A 109 14.42 -11.42 -0.36
N ALA A 110 14.54 -12.72 -0.05
CA ALA A 110 14.94 -13.39 1.19
C ALA A 110 13.81 -14.02 2.05
N GLY A 111 13.86 -15.37 2.11
CA GLY A 111 13.24 -16.26 3.10
C GLY A 111 12.25 -17.24 2.45
N ASN A 112 12.52 -18.54 2.28
CA ASN A 112 13.51 -19.46 2.86
C ASN A 112 13.85 -20.53 1.82
#